data_AF-A0A2Z6RMG9-F1
#
_entry.id   AF-A0A2Z6RMG9-F1
#
_cell.length_a   1.000
_cell.length_b   1.000
_cell.length_c   1.000
_cell.angle_alpha   90.00
_cell.angle_beta   90.00
_cell.angle_gamma   90.00
#
_symmetry.space_group_name_H-M   'P 1'
#
loop_
_entity.id
_entity.type
_entity.pdbx_description
1 polymer ?
#
loop_
_entity_poly.entity_id
_entity_poly.type
_entity_poly.pdbx_seq_one_letter_code
_entity_poly.pdbx_strand_id
1 'polypeptide(L)'
;ILSGIEEIVGNAEIAKELVFDYNEIWINQEINQERSYNEMFNCDWWKQANNHVPYGSKILPIIFYSDATTLDHFGKSSRHPIFITIGNIPTNHRNKPESKALIGLIPILERSKQKKETKEFREAIRITFHKCFEILLAPIQAQE
;
A
#
# COMPACT_ATOMS: atom_id res chain seq x y z
N ILE A 1 6.59 -9.65 -0.64
CA ILE A 1 5.27 -9.21 -0.11
C ILE A 1 4.98 -9.89 1.22
N LEU A 2 4.85 -11.23 1.25
CA LEU A 2 4.61 -11.98 2.50
C LEU A 2 5.63 -11.63 3.61
N SER A 3 6.92 -11.59 3.29
CA SER A 3 7.97 -11.16 4.23
C SER A 3 7.76 -9.77 4.83
N GLY A 4 7.22 -8.82 4.05
CA GLY A 4 6.93 -7.48 4.55
C GLY A 4 5.65 -7.43 5.39
N ILE A 5 4.69 -8.31 5.13
CA ILE A 5 3.53 -8.50 6.01
C ILE A 5 4.01 -9.09 7.35
N GLU A 6 4.86 -10.11 7.30
CA GLU A 6 5.47 -10.73 8.49
C GLU A 6 6.29 -9.71 9.29
N GLU A 7 7.05 -8.83 8.63
CA GLU A 7 7.81 -7.76 9.28
C GLU A 7 6.89 -6.80 10.06
N ILE A 8 5.80 -6.35 9.44
CA ILE A 8 4.83 -5.42 10.06
C ILE A 8 4.10 -6.09 11.22
N VAL A 9 3.59 -7.31 11.01
CA VAL A 9 2.81 -8.05 12.03
C VAL A 9 3.71 -8.62 13.13
N GLY A 10 4.99 -8.85 12.85
CA GLY A 10 5.99 -9.25 13.85
C GLY A 10 6.25 -8.19 14.92
N ASN A 11 5.90 -6.92 14.65
CA ASN A 11 5.94 -5.87 15.65
C ASN A 11 4.68 -5.94 16.54
N ALA A 12 4.86 -6.41 17.78
CA ALA A 12 3.77 -6.55 18.76
C ALA A 12 3.00 -5.25 19.02
N GLU A 13 3.67 -4.09 18.97
CA GLU A 13 3.04 -2.78 19.17
C GLU A 13 2.13 -2.37 18.01
N ILE A 14 2.40 -2.87 16.80
CA ILE A 14 1.55 -2.65 15.62
C ILE A 14 0.46 -3.73 15.55
N ALA A 15 0.80 -4.99 15.83
CA ALA A 15 -0.11 -6.12 15.73
C ALA A 15 -1.34 -5.96 16.63
N LYS A 16 -1.17 -5.39 17.84
CA LYS A 16 -2.27 -5.14 18.78
C LYS A 16 -3.29 -4.08 18.30
N GLU A 17 -2.90 -3.24 17.35
CA GLU A 17 -3.73 -2.14 16.83
C GLU A 17 -4.55 -2.56 15.59
N LEU A 18 -4.34 -3.77 15.07
CA LEU A 18 -5.02 -4.24 13.86
C LEU A 18 -6.53 -4.37 14.08
N VAL A 19 -7.31 -3.70 13.22
CA VAL A 19 -8.78 -3.78 13.22
C VAL A 19 -9.24 -4.64 12.05
N PHE A 20 -9.91 -5.75 12.35
CA PHE A 20 -10.42 -6.68 11.33
C PHE A 20 -11.92 -6.55 11.08
N ASP A 21 -12.67 -6.10 12.08
CA ASP A 21 -14.11 -5.98 11.99
C ASP A 21 -14.51 -4.65 11.38
N TYR A 22 -15.52 -4.70 10.51
CA TYR A 22 -16.17 -3.51 10.00
C TYR A 22 -16.90 -2.78 11.13
N ASN A 23 -16.69 -1.47 11.24
CA ASN A 23 -17.35 -0.65 12.26
C ASN A 23 -17.76 0.72 11.70
N GLU A 24 -19.06 1.02 11.72
CA GLU A 24 -19.56 2.35 11.36
C GLU A 24 -19.32 3.34 12.50
N ILE A 25 -18.58 4.41 12.23
CA ILE A 25 -18.30 5.46 13.21
C ILE A 25 -19.16 6.68 12.87
N TRP A 26 -19.95 7.14 13.83
CA TRP A 26 -20.83 8.30 13.70
C TRP A 26 -20.33 9.46 14.59
N ILE A 27 -20.25 10.67 14.03
CA ILE A 27 -19.62 11.84 14.67
C ILE A 27 -20.59 12.58 15.60
N ASN A 28 -21.90 12.50 15.35
CA ASN A 28 -22.95 13.15 16.13
C ASN A 28 -24.06 12.16 16.50
N GLN A 29 -24.54 12.19 17.75
CA GLN A 29 -25.67 11.35 18.21
C GLN A 29 -27.04 12.04 18.09
N GLU A 30 -27.08 13.32 17.71
CA GLU A 30 -28.33 14.06 17.49
C GLU A 30 -28.74 14.09 16.00
N ILE A 31 -29.88 14.76 15.73
CA ILE A 31 -30.78 14.72 14.56
C ILE A 31 -30.11 14.68 13.16
N ASN A 32 -28.85 15.10 13.04
CA ASN A 32 -28.04 14.96 11.83
C ASN A 32 -26.82 14.06 12.10
N GLN A 33 -27.05 12.75 12.14
CA GLN A 33 -25.98 11.75 12.26
C GLN A 33 -25.08 11.80 11.02
N GLU A 34 -23.86 12.26 11.21
CA GLU A 34 -22.83 12.29 10.16
C GLU A 34 -21.88 11.10 10.35
N ARG A 35 -21.62 10.36 9.28
CA ARG A 35 -20.71 9.20 9.30
C ARG A 35 -19.27 9.63 9.04
N SER A 36 -18.35 9.09 9.82
CA SER A 36 -16.91 9.21 9.60
C SER A 36 -16.41 8.14 8.63
N TYR A 37 -15.53 8.55 7.73
CA TYR A 37 -14.86 7.70 6.73
C TYR A 37 -13.33 7.78 6.82
N ASN A 38 -12.81 8.11 8.00
CA ASN A 38 -11.39 8.41 8.20
C ASN A 38 -10.49 7.15 8.23
N GLU A 39 -11.07 5.95 8.24
CA GLU A 39 -10.34 4.69 8.34
C GLU A 39 -10.81 3.68 7.29
N MET A 40 -9.98 2.71 6.92
CA MET A 40 -10.40 1.73 5.91
C MET A 40 -11.57 0.87 6.42
N PHE A 41 -11.51 0.45 7.68
CA PHE A 41 -12.50 -0.44 8.32
C PHE A 41 -13.84 0.23 8.65
N ASN A 42 -13.99 1.54 8.44
CA ASN A 42 -15.28 2.24 8.56
C ASN A 42 -15.84 2.72 7.20
N CYS A 43 -15.11 2.49 6.10
CA CYS A 43 -15.53 2.86 4.75
C CYS A 43 -16.52 1.88 4.11
N ASP A 44 -17.27 2.38 3.12
CA ASP A 44 -18.22 1.56 2.36
C ASP A 44 -17.56 0.43 1.59
N TRP A 45 -16.34 0.66 1.08
CA TRP A 45 -15.57 -0.37 0.41
C TRP A 45 -15.38 -1.61 1.31
N TRP A 46 -15.08 -1.42 2.61
CA TRP A 46 -14.89 -2.53 3.53
C TRP A 46 -16.20 -3.25 3.83
N LYS A 47 -17.30 -2.51 4.00
CA LYS A 47 -18.64 -3.08 4.14
C LYS A 47 -18.96 -4.00 2.97
N GLN A 48 -18.73 -3.52 1.75
CA GLN A 48 -18.96 -4.28 0.53
C GLN A 48 -18.04 -5.50 0.47
N ALA A 49 -16.74 -5.33 0.68
CA ALA A 49 -15.80 -6.45 0.66
C ALA A 49 -16.16 -7.52 1.70
N ASN A 50 -16.56 -7.13 2.91
CA ASN A 50 -16.92 -8.05 3.99
C ASN A 50 -18.17 -8.88 3.67
N ASN A 51 -19.07 -8.35 2.83
CA ASN A 51 -20.25 -9.08 2.36
C ASN A 51 -19.92 -10.11 1.25
N HIS A 52 -18.75 -10.02 0.61
CA HIS A 52 -18.36 -10.90 -0.49
C HIS A 52 -17.37 -11.99 -0.07
N VAL A 53 -16.73 -11.88 1.09
CA VAL A 53 -15.81 -12.91 1.58
C VAL A 53 -16.55 -14.09 2.22
N PRO A 54 -16.01 -15.32 2.16
CA PRO A 54 -16.62 -16.48 2.79
C PRO A 54 -16.82 -16.29 4.29
N TYR A 55 -17.86 -16.93 4.84
CA TYR A 55 -18.13 -16.88 6.28
C TYR A 55 -16.90 -17.29 7.10
N GLY A 56 -16.59 -16.53 8.15
CA GLY A 56 -15.42 -16.74 9.00
C GLY A 56 -14.11 -16.17 8.47
N SER A 57 -14.07 -15.67 7.23
CA SER A 57 -12.88 -15.01 6.67
C SER A 57 -12.75 -13.57 7.19
N LYS A 58 -11.51 -13.08 7.25
CA LYS A 58 -11.19 -11.66 7.53
C LYS A 58 -10.49 -11.03 6.35
N ILE A 59 -10.70 -9.74 6.15
CA ILE A 59 -10.06 -8.97 5.08
C ILE A 59 -8.77 -8.36 5.60
N LEU A 60 -7.70 -8.49 4.81
CA LEU A 60 -6.41 -7.87 5.05
C LEU A 60 -6.03 -7.02 3.83
N PRO A 61 -6.42 -5.74 3.73
CA PRO A 61 -6.02 -4.90 2.62
C PRO A 61 -4.52 -4.61 2.68
N ILE A 62 -3.83 -4.78 1.56
CA ILE A 62 -2.41 -4.43 1.41
C ILE A 62 -2.32 -3.17 0.56
N ILE A 63 -1.72 -2.11 1.11
CA ILE A 63 -1.51 -0.85 0.42
C ILE A 63 -0.06 -0.80 -0.06
N PHE A 64 0.12 -0.60 -1.36
CA PHE A 64 1.42 -0.31 -1.96
C PHE A 64 1.57 1.19 -2.14
N TYR A 65 2.72 1.74 -1.77
CA TYR A 65 3.07 3.10 -2.14
C TYR A 65 4.51 3.17 -2.60
N SER A 66 4.77 4.08 -3.54
CA SER A 66 6.06 4.26 -4.16
C SER A 66 6.23 5.72 -4.52
N ASP A 67 7.31 6.33 -4.03
CA ASP A 67 7.70 7.69 -4.38
C ASP A 67 9.18 7.71 -4.78
N ALA A 68 9.56 8.58 -5.70
CA ALA A 68 10.94 8.67 -6.16
C ALA A 68 11.85 9.11 -5.00
N THR A 69 12.88 8.33 -4.70
CA THR A 69 13.88 8.70 -3.69
C THR A 69 15.28 8.65 -4.27
N THR A 70 16.15 9.49 -3.72
CA THR A 70 17.57 9.53 -4.03
C THR A 70 18.31 8.54 -3.13
N LEU A 71 19.08 7.63 -3.73
CA LEU A 71 19.81 6.59 -2.99
C LEU A 71 21.23 6.99 -2.60
N ASP A 72 21.76 8.07 -3.15
CA ASP A 72 23.13 8.52 -2.90
C ASP A 72 23.20 9.96 -2.40
N HIS A 73 24.23 10.25 -1.60
CA HIS A 73 24.48 11.58 -1.06
C HIS A 73 24.67 12.65 -2.16
N PHE A 74 25.04 12.23 -3.38
CA PHE A 74 25.33 13.11 -4.50
C PHE A 74 24.19 13.22 -5.54
N GLY A 75 23.04 12.57 -5.33
CA GLY A 75 21.89 12.73 -6.23
C GLY A 75 22.03 12.08 -7.60
N LYS A 76 23.00 11.18 -7.80
CA LYS A 76 23.28 10.56 -9.10
C LYS A 76 22.43 9.33 -9.34
N SER A 77 21.95 8.68 -8.28
CA SER A 77 21.13 7.47 -8.40
C SER A 77 19.79 7.67 -7.69
N SER A 78 18.72 7.55 -8.46
CA SER A 78 17.35 7.56 -7.91
C SER A 78 16.67 6.24 -8.22
N ARG A 79 15.81 5.80 -7.30
CA ARG A 79 14.94 4.63 -7.47
C ARG A 79 13.57 4.96 -6.91
N HIS A 80 12.59 4.18 -7.31
CA HIS A 80 11.26 4.21 -6.69
C HIS A 80 11.18 3.05 -5.69
N PRO A 81 11.43 3.26 -4.39
CA PRO A 81 11.15 2.26 -3.38
C PRO A 81 9.67 1.92 -3.36
N ILE A 82 9.37 0.63 -3.30
CA ILE A 82 8.03 0.12 -3.08
C ILE A 82 7.94 -0.29 -1.64
N PHE A 83 7.13 0.43 -0.89
CA PHE A 83 6.75 0.04 0.45
C PHE A 83 5.36 -0.56 0.45
N ILE A 84 5.11 -1.40 1.45
CA ILE A 84 3.77 -1.86 1.79
C ILE A 84 3.39 -1.47 3.20
N THR A 85 2.09 -1.34 3.43
CA THR A 85 1.47 -1.25 4.75
C THR A 85 0.14 -1.99 4.74
N ILE A 86 -0.36 -2.33 5.93
CA ILE A 86 -1.65 -3.02 6.10
C ILE A 86 -2.77 -1.99 6.35
N GLY A 87 -3.89 -2.13 5.65
CA GLY A 87 -5.05 -1.24 5.73
C GLY A 87 -5.82 -1.32 7.06
N ASN A 88 -5.73 -2.46 7.75
CA ASN A 88 -6.30 -2.72 9.08
C ASN A 88 -5.63 -1.86 10.18
N ILE A 89 -4.46 -1.28 9.92
CA ILE A 89 -3.78 -0.42 10.88
C ILE A 89 -4.44 0.97 10.86
N PRO A 90 -4.91 1.49 12.01
CA PRO A 90 -5.45 2.85 12.10
C PRO A 90 -4.48 3.90 11.58
N THR A 91 -4.99 4.96 10.98
CA THR A 91 -4.21 5.92 10.19
C THR A 91 -3.07 6.57 10.98
N ASN A 92 -3.29 6.90 12.25
CA ASN A 92 -2.27 7.44 13.15
C ASN A 92 -1.09 6.46 13.40
N HIS A 93 -1.35 5.15 13.51
CA HIS A 93 -0.32 4.13 13.65
C HIS A 93 0.31 3.78 12.31
N ARG A 94 -0.49 3.75 11.24
CA ARG A 94 -0.06 3.42 9.88
C ARG A 94 0.96 4.40 9.32
N ASN A 95 0.91 5.66 9.75
CA ASN A 95 1.86 6.68 9.30
C ASN A 95 3.28 6.49 9.86
N LYS A 96 3.44 5.70 10.93
CA LYS A 96 4.75 5.44 11.54
C LYS A 96 5.62 4.54 10.66
N PRO A 97 6.96 4.72 10.64
CA PRO A 97 7.88 3.88 9.86
C PRO A 97 7.74 2.39 10.15
N GLU A 98 7.48 2.02 11.40
CA GLU A 98 7.38 0.63 11.87
C GLU A 98 6.16 -0.11 11.31
N SER A 99 5.18 0.62 10.78
CA SER A 99 4.00 0.06 10.12
C SER A 99 4.21 -0.21 8.63
N LYS A 100 5.43 0.03 8.12
CA LYS A 100 5.75 0.03 6.69
C LYS A 100 6.97 -0.85 6.44
N ALA A 101 6.88 -1.71 5.43
CA ALA A 101 7.99 -2.56 5.03
C ALA A 101 8.43 -2.25 3.59
N LEU A 102 9.75 -2.16 3.35
CA LEU A 102 10.31 -1.99 2.01
C LEU A 102 10.38 -3.36 1.32
N ILE A 103 9.73 -3.52 0.17
CA ILE A 103 9.65 -4.81 -0.53
C ILE A 103 10.32 -4.81 -1.91
N GLY A 104 10.79 -3.66 -2.40
CA GLY A 104 11.47 -3.59 -3.68
C GLY A 104 11.92 -2.19 -4.05
N LEU A 105 12.77 -2.11 -5.08
CA LEU A 105 13.23 -0.87 -5.70
C LEU A 105 12.98 -0.96 -7.20
N ILE A 106 12.13 -0.09 -7.75
CA ILE A 106 11.94 0.00 -9.21
C ILE A 106 13.04 0.88 -9.79
N PRO A 107 13.72 0.43 -10.86
CA PRO A 107 14.72 1.24 -11.55
C PRO A 107 14.08 2.49 -12.16
N ILE A 108 14.74 3.63 -11.99
CA ILE A 108 14.45 4.82 -12.78
C ILE A 108 15.32 4.73 -14.03
N LEU A 109 14.68 4.77 -15.21
CA LEU A 109 15.39 4.73 -16.48
C LEU A 109 16.17 6.04 -16.67
N GLU A 110 17.49 5.97 -16.65
CA GLU A 110 18.38 7.12 -16.84
C GLU A 110 18.57 7.40 -18.35
N ARG A 111 18.50 8.67 -18.76
CA ARG A 111 18.85 9.10 -20.14
C ARG A 111 19.07 10.61 -20.30
N SER A 112 19.67 10.98 -21.45
CA SER A 112 19.96 12.36 -21.84
C SER A 112 18.70 13.22 -22.01
N LYS A 113 18.81 14.53 -21.74
CA LYS A 113 17.72 15.52 -21.72
C LYS A 113 16.80 15.46 -22.96
N GLN A 114 17.36 15.19 -24.15
CA GLN A 114 16.65 15.17 -25.42
C GLN A 114 15.62 14.03 -25.56
N LYS A 115 15.77 12.91 -24.83
CA LYS A 115 14.90 11.73 -24.97
C LYS A 115 13.74 11.69 -23.96
N LYS A 116 13.76 12.54 -22.93
CA LYS A 116 12.77 12.52 -21.82
C LYS A 116 11.33 12.79 -22.27
N GLU A 117 11.13 13.53 -23.36
CA GLU A 117 9.80 13.96 -23.82
C GLU A 117 9.20 13.06 -24.92
N THR A 118 9.98 12.10 -25.41
CA THR A 118 9.53 11.18 -26.45
C THR A 118 8.40 10.28 -25.92
N LYS A 119 7.46 9.92 -26.79
CA LYS A 119 6.35 9.03 -26.40
C LYS A 119 6.88 7.64 -26.04
N GLU A 120 7.86 7.17 -26.80
CA GLU A 120 8.52 5.88 -26.66
C GLU A 120 9.21 5.75 -25.30
N PHE A 121 9.82 6.83 -24.79
CA PHE A 121 10.45 6.80 -23.47
C PHE A 121 9.43 6.76 -22.34
N ARG A 122 8.34 7.55 -22.43
CA ARG A 122 7.24 7.49 -21.45
C ARG A 122 6.58 6.11 -21.43
N GLU A 123 6.41 5.51 -22.59
CA GLU A 123 5.92 4.15 -22.73
C GLU A 123 6.88 3.13 -22.11
N ALA A 124 8.19 3.24 -22.37
CA ALA A 124 9.20 2.38 -21.76
C ALA A 124 9.20 2.47 -20.22
N ILE A 125 9.06 3.67 -19.64
CA ILE A 125 8.90 3.85 -18.19
C ILE A 125 7.67 3.09 -17.69
N ARG A 126 6.51 3.30 -18.33
CA ARG A 126 5.26 2.67 -17.93
C ARG A 126 5.33 1.13 -18.02
N ILE A 127 5.87 0.61 -19.12
CA ILE A 127 6.08 -0.84 -19.32
C ILE A 127 7.01 -1.39 -18.25
N THR A 128 8.12 -0.70 -17.96
CA THR A 128 9.08 -1.13 -16.95
C THR A 128 8.42 -1.19 -15.57
N PHE A 129 7.70 -0.13 -15.20
CA PHE A 129 6.96 -0.07 -13.94
C PHE A 129 5.97 -1.23 -13.79
N HIS A 130 5.13 -1.47 -14.81
CA HIS A 130 4.15 -2.56 -14.76
C HIS A 130 4.79 -3.95 -14.72
N LYS A 131 5.85 -4.18 -15.49
CA LYS A 131 6.60 -5.46 -15.45
C LYS A 131 7.26 -5.70 -14.09
N CYS A 132 7.79 -4.65 -13.46
CA CYS A 132 8.32 -4.77 -12.10
C CYS A 132 7.21 -5.16 -11.10
N PHE A 133 6.04 -4.54 -11.19
CA PHE A 133 4.89 -4.91 -10.35
C PHE A 133 4.37 -6.33 -10.63
N GLU A 134 4.33 -6.75 -11.89
CA GLU A 134 3.97 -8.13 -12.27
C GLU A 134 4.89 -9.15 -11.58
N ILE A 135 6.21 -8.95 -11.65
CA ILE A 135 7.19 -9.81 -10.97
C ILE A 135 7.01 -9.77 -9.45
N LEU A 136 6.77 -8.58 -8.89
CA LEU A 136 6.59 -8.40 -7.44
C LEU A 136 5.33 -9.09 -6.90
N LEU A 137 4.25 -9.05 -7.67
CA LEU A 137 2.94 -9.59 -7.31
C LEU A 137 2.77 -11.07 -7.69
N ALA A 138 3.62 -11.62 -8.56
CA ALA A 138 3.56 -13.03 -8.96
C ALA A 138 3.43 -14.03 -7.77
N PRO A 139 4.14 -13.87 -6.64
CA PRO A 139 4.04 -14.81 -5.51
C PRO A 139 2.67 -14.83 -4.84
N ILE A 140 1.88 -13.75 -4.91
CA ILE A 140 0.54 -13.69 -4.32
C ILE A 140 -0.57 -14.02 -5.32
N GLN A 141 -0.27 -14.01 -6.62
CA GLN A 141 -1.21 -14.43 -7.67
C GLN A 141 -1.25 -15.95 -7.85
N ALA A 142 -0.13 -16.64 -7.59
CA ALA A 142 0.00 -18.09 -7.80
C ALA A 142 -0.54 -18.96 -6.64
N GLN A 143 -1.31 -18.38 -5.70
CA GLN A 143 -1.82 -19.08 -4.50
C GLN A 143 -3.29 -19.53 -4.63
N GLU A 144 -3.80 -19.72 -5.85
CA GLU A 144 -5.09 -20.39 -6.09
C GLU A 144 -4.96 -21.92 -6.10
#